data_AF-A0A7R9MA70-F1
#
_entry.id   AF-A0A7R9MA70-F1
#
_cell.length_a   1.000
_cell.length_b   1.000
_cell.length_c   1.000
_cell.angle_alpha   90.00
_cell.angle_beta   90.00
_cell.angle_gamma   90.00
#
_symmetry.space_group_name_H-M   'P 1'
#
loop_
_entity.id
_entity.type
_entity.pdbx_description
1 polymer ?
#
loop_
_entity_poly.entity_id
_entity_poly.type
_entity_poly.pdbx_seq_one_letter_code
_entity_poly.pdbx_strand_id
1 'polypeptide(L)'
;MTAPSAVIVLIVCLSAATPLLASSAVGDVVGKLTVGYQGWFGAKGDNSPHNSWIHWPHNSDHPYKDHTNFEIYPDTREYTHTYQTGYANLGNGQPAKLFSSWDKQTVDTHFKWMKEVTIRDNIDTAALQRFASSVKRDPIAQKSLNGVADNVRAAAEAHDRKFYIMWDISGWNNFATEIIEDYDNNIKRLVSSKAYAHQNGKPVVCIWGFGFNGRPQDTKGAIALIEHFKQQGLYVAGGVQTQWRTDTTAWKDVYTKLDMLQPWTVGRYGNIKGAEDYKKTLEADHNTLKQHNIG
;
A
#
# COMPACT_ATOMS: atom_id res chain seq x y z
N MET A 1 82.19 16.37 -4.96
CA MET A 1 81.24 15.59 -4.12
C MET A 1 80.03 16.46 -3.84
N THR A 2 78.95 16.26 -4.58
CA THR A 2 77.60 16.76 -4.27
C THR A 2 76.63 15.83 -5.00
N ALA A 3 75.87 15.05 -4.24
CA ALA A 3 74.93 14.04 -4.75
C ALA A 3 73.69 14.70 -5.39
N PRO A 4 73.07 14.10 -6.41
CA PRO A 4 71.79 14.57 -6.92
C PRO A 4 70.65 14.04 -6.03
N SER A 5 69.76 14.92 -5.60
CA SER A 5 68.53 14.57 -4.90
C SER A 5 67.55 13.89 -5.86
N ALA A 6 67.20 12.64 -5.58
CA ALA A 6 66.14 11.92 -6.28
C ALA A 6 64.77 12.37 -5.74
N VAL A 7 63.91 12.87 -6.63
CA VAL A 7 62.49 13.13 -6.32
C VAL A 7 61.71 11.86 -6.59
N ILE A 8 61.20 11.22 -5.54
CA ILE A 8 60.28 10.09 -5.63
C ILE A 8 58.88 10.67 -5.89
N VAL A 9 58.34 10.45 -7.08
CA VAL A 9 56.93 10.72 -7.39
C VAL A 9 56.12 9.51 -6.92
N LEU A 10 55.41 9.67 -5.80
CA LEU A 10 54.45 8.69 -5.32
C LEU A 10 53.16 8.83 -6.12
N ILE A 11 52.95 7.97 -7.12
CA ILE A 11 51.64 7.84 -7.78
C ILE A 11 50.72 7.10 -6.81
N VAL A 12 49.92 7.87 -6.07
CA VAL A 12 48.81 7.31 -5.30
C VAL A 12 47.71 6.99 -6.29
N CYS A 13 47.60 5.71 -6.69
CA CYS A 13 46.38 5.21 -7.31
C CYS A 13 45.27 5.29 -6.26
N LEU A 14 44.51 6.40 -6.27
CA LEU A 14 43.18 6.40 -5.66
C LEU A 14 42.31 5.49 -6.52
N SER A 15 42.20 4.22 -6.11
CA SER A 15 41.00 3.45 -6.40
C SER A 15 39.84 4.20 -5.75
N ALA A 16 39.15 5.04 -6.52
CA ALA A 16 37.83 5.50 -6.15
C ALA A 16 36.97 4.24 -6.07
N ALA A 17 36.83 3.69 -4.86
CA ALA A 17 35.70 2.84 -4.56
C ALA A 17 34.48 3.71 -4.87
N THR A 18 33.80 3.42 -5.98
CA THR A 18 32.44 3.90 -6.20
C THR A 18 31.68 3.59 -4.91
N PRO A 19 31.20 4.59 -4.16
CA PRO A 19 30.37 4.29 -3.01
C PRO A 19 29.22 3.45 -3.56
N LEU A 20 29.04 2.26 -3.00
CA LEU A 20 27.83 1.48 -3.20
C LEU A 20 26.69 2.45 -2.92
N LEU A 21 25.99 2.92 -3.96
CA LEU A 21 24.94 3.92 -3.78
C LEU A 21 23.97 3.31 -2.78
N ALA A 22 23.84 4.01 -1.67
CA ALA A 22 23.05 3.59 -0.53
C ALA A 22 21.63 3.23 -0.96
N SER A 23 20.95 2.47 -0.09
CA SER A 23 19.49 2.41 0.01
C SER A 23 18.85 3.67 -0.59
N SER A 24 17.90 3.45 -1.51
CA SER A 24 17.07 4.47 -2.17
C SER A 24 16.90 5.73 -1.31
N ALA A 25 17.19 6.92 -1.85
CA ALA A 25 17.15 8.15 -1.06
C ALA A 25 15.75 8.38 -0.44
N VAL A 26 15.66 9.13 0.65
CA VAL A 26 14.36 9.48 1.24
C VAL A 26 13.45 10.08 0.16
N GLY A 27 12.24 9.54 0.06
CA GLY A 27 11.22 9.95 -0.91
C GLY A 27 9.83 9.91 -0.29
N ASP A 28 8.81 9.64 -1.10
CA ASP A 28 7.43 9.56 -0.61
C ASP A 28 7.10 8.21 0.07
N VAL A 29 7.99 7.21 0.00
CA VAL A 29 7.81 5.91 0.68
C VAL A 29 9.03 5.48 1.49
N VAL A 30 10.26 5.73 1.02
CA VAL A 30 11.46 5.39 1.78
C VAL A 30 11.66 6.38 2.92
N GLY A 31 11.76 5.86 4.15
CA GLY A 31 11.84 6.66 5.37
C GLY A 31 10.50 7.29 5.77
N LYS A 32 9.38 6.78 5.25
CA LYS A 32 8.02 7.27 5.48
C LYS A 32 7.14 6.19 6.07
N LEU A 33 6.16 6.59 6.87
CA LEU A 33 5.15 5.66 7.38
C LEU A 33 4.03 5.49 6.35
N THR A 34 3.98 4.32 5.73
CA THR A 34 2.91 3.96 4.78
C THR A 34 1.90 3.02 5.42
N VAL A 35 0.61 3.27 5.21
CA VAL A 35 -0.49 2.40 5.65
C VAL A 35 -1.29 1.87 4.47
N GLY A 36 -1.78 0.64 4.58
CA GLY A 36 -2.81 0.12 3.67
C GLY A 36 -4.13 0.84 3.91
N TYR A 37 -4.79 1.32 2.84
CA TYR A 37 -6.07 2.02 2.92
C TYR A 37 -7.06 1.37 1.96
N GLN A 38 -8.17 0.82 2.49
CA GLN A 38 -9.08 0.01 1.67
C GLN A 38 -10.21 0.80 1.04
N GLY A 39 -10.77 1.78 1.76
CA GLY A 39 -11.86 2.62 1.25
C GLY A 39 -13.09 1.84 0.75
N TRP A 40 -13.38 0.68 1.34
CA TRP A 40 -14.35 -0.28 0.79
C TRP A 40 -15.73 -0.27 1.47
N PHE A 41 -15.92 0.51 2.52
CA PHE A 41 -17.19 0.54 3.25
C PHE A 41 -18.21 1.36 2.47
N GLY A 42 -19.37 0.78 2.14
CA GLY A 42 -20.46 1.46 1.44
C GLY A 42 -21.71 1.52 2.30
N ALA A 43 -22.59 2.51 2.08
CA ALA A 43 -23.84 2.63 2.82
C ALA A 43 -25.05 2.88 1.91
N LYS A 44 -26.21 2.37 2.28
CA LYS A 44 -27.44 2.71 1.57
C LYS A 44 -27.79 4.18 1.84
N GLY A 45 -28.00 4.95 0.77
CA GLY A 45 -28.27 6.39 0.82
C GLY A 45 -27.03 7.27 0.64
N ASP A 46 -25.85 6.69 0.37
CA ASP A 46 -24.61 7.43 0.15
C ASP A 46 -24.45 8.02 -1.25
N ASN A 47 -25.40 7.77 -2.14
CA ASN A 47 -25.38 8.19 -3.54
C ASN A 47 -24.17 7.65 -4.33
N SER A 48 -23.49 6.61 -3.83
CA SER A 48 -22.52 5.86 -4.61
C SER A 48 -23.21 5.13 -5.77
N PRO A 49 -22.47 4.74 -6.83
CA PRO A 49 -23.02 3.88 -7.87
C PRO A 49 -23.68 2.60 -7.32
N HIS A 50 -23.13 2.06 -6.23
CA HIS A 50 -23.64 0.84 -5.60
C HIS A 50 -24.82 1.12 -4.65
N ASN A 51 -24.81 2.25 -3.95
CA ASN A 51 -25.84 2.75 -3.04
C ASN A 51 -26.43 1.68 -2.09
N SER A 52 -25.57 0.83 -1.54
CA SER A 52 -25.97 -0.22 -0.60
C SER A 52 -24.95 -0.36 0.52
N TRP A 53 -25.31 -1.14 1.53
CA TRP A 53 -24.37 -1.54 2.56
C TRP A 53 -23.36 -2.54 1.99
N ILE A 54 -22.07 -2.25 2.20
CA ILE A 54 -20.95 -3.10 1.78
C ILE A 54 -19.94 -3.14 2.93
N HIS A 55 -19.41 -4.33 3.24
CA HIS A 55 -18.44 -4.61 4.30
C HIS A 55 -18.92 -4.37 5.75
N TRP A 56 -20.03 -3.65 5.96
CA TRP A 56 -20.63 -3.47 7.29
C TRP A 56 -21.40 -4.71 7.78
N PRO A 57 -22.41 -5.22 7.05
CA PRO A 57 -23.06 -6.52 7.29
C PRO A 57 -22.40 -7.69 6.54
N HIS A 58 -22.77 -8.93 6.89
CA HIS A 58 -22.36 -10.15 6.18
C HIS A 58 -23.05 -10.34 4.80
N ASN A 59 -24.11 -9.59 4.51
CA ASN A 59 -24.88 -9.62 3.26
C ASN A 59 -25.28 -8.20 2.85
N SER A 60 -25.93 -7.97 1.69
CA SER A 60 -26.27 -6.60 1.24
C SER A 60 -27.48 -5.96 1.94
N ASP A 61 -27.98 -6.54 3.04
CA ASP A 61 -29.05 -5.95 3.85
C ASP A 61 -28.53 -4.78 4.71
N HIS A 62 -29.39 -4.20 5.55
CA HIS A 62 -28.96 -3.19 6.50
C HIS A 62 -28.18 -3.82 7.67
N PRO A 63 -27.17 -3.17 8.26
CA PRO A 63 -26.47 -3.68 9.44
C PRO A 63 -27.36 -3.58 10.69
N TYR A 64 -27.48 -4.69 11.41
CA TYR A 64 -28.20 -4.82 12.69
C TYR A 64 -27.59 -5.93 13.55
N LYS A 65 -28.13 -6.14 14.77
CA LYS A 65 -27.47 -6.93 15.84
C LYS A 65 -26.99 -8.33 15.42
N ASP A 66 -27.67 -8.99 14.48
CA ASP A 66 -27.32 -10.35 14.02
C ASP A 66 -26.71 -10.35 12.61
N HIS A 67 -26.53 -9.19 11.99
CA HIS A 67 -26.00 -9.01 10.63
C HIS A 67 -24.90 -7.94 10.66
N THR A 68 -23.79 -8.29 11.33
CA THR A 68 -22.65 -7.41 11.61
C THR A 68 -21.36 -8.11 11.20
N ASN A 69 -20.52 -7.44 10.43
CA ASN A 69 -19.22 -7.96 9.94
C ASN A 69 -18.05 -7.06 10.37
N PHE A 70 -18.15 -6.46 11.56
CA PHE A 70 -17.09 -5.66 12.17
C PHE A 70 -17.01 -5.93 13.68
N GLU A 71 -15.80 -5.87 14.24
CA GLU A 71 -15.56 -6.17 15.65
C GLU A 71 -15.68 -4.95 16.56
N ILE A 72 -15.33 -3.77 16.04
CA ILE A 72 -15.30 -2.51 16.79
C ILE A 72 -16.19 -1.49 16.08
N TYR A 73 -17.16 -0.94 16.80
CA TYR A 73 -18.00 0.13 16.29
C TYR A 73 -17.16 1.41 16.11
N PRO A 74 -17.16 2.05 14.92
CA PRO A 74 -16.34 3.22 14.68
C PRO A 74 -16.82 4.41 15.49
N ASP A 75 -15.88 5.23 15.95
CA ASP A 75 -16.23 6.55 16.45
C ASP A 75 -16.68 7.43 15.28
N THR A 76 -17.91 7.92 15.34
CA THR A 76 -18.51 8.69 14.24
C THR A 76 -18.65 10.18 14.51
N ARG A 77 -18.09 10.68 15.62
CA ARG A 77 -18.29 12.07 16.08
C ARG A 77 -17.76 13.13 15.12
N GLU A 78 -16.76 12.79 14.31
CA GLU A 78 -16.12 13.73 13.36
C GLU A 78 -16.66 13.63 11.93
N TYR A 79 -17.61 12.72 11.68
CA TYR A 79 -18.30 12.68 10.39
C TYR A 79 -19.52 13.58 10.41
N THR A 80 -19.60 14.53 9.49
CA THR A 80 -20.79 15.36 9.31
C THR A 80 -21.88 14.61 8.56
N HIS A 81 -21.51 13.60 7.78
CA HIS A 81 -22.44 12.72 7.08
C HIS A 81 -22.30 11.29 7.59
N THR A 82 -23.42 10.70 8.02
CA THR A 82 -23.50 9.31 8.45
C THR A 82 -24.85 8.73 8.06
N TYR A 83 -24.89 7.41 7.91
CA TYR A 83 -26.02 6.68 7.36
C TYR A 83 -26.66 5.79 8.42
N GLN A 84 -27.99 5.83 8.47
CA GLN A 84 -28.76 5.18 9.52
C GLN A 84 -28.71 3.65 9.41
N THR A 85 -28.28 2.98 10.47
CA THR A 85 -28.31 1.51 10.56
C THR A 85 -29.63 0.99 11.13
N GLY A 86 -29.79 -0.33 11.20
CA GLY A 86 -30.87 -1.00 11.94
C GLY A 86 -30.50 -1.42 13.37
N TYR A 87 -29.40 -0.92 13.93
CA TYR A 87 -29.10 -1.13 15.34
C TYR A 87 -30.05 -0.31 16.22
N ALA A 88 -30.23 -0.77 17.47
CA ALA A 88 -30.76 0.10 18.51
C ALA A 88 -29.84 1.33 18.70
N ASN A 89 -30.38 2.38 19.32
CA ASN A 89 -29.59 3.54 19.70
C ASN A 89 -28.38 3.13 20.55
N LEU A 90 -27.31 3.90 20.43
CA LEU A 90 -26.11 3.75 21.24
C LEU A 90 -26.44 3.93 22.73
N GLY A 91 -25.54 3.51 23.61
CA GLY A 91 -25.75 3.60 25.06
C GLY A 91 -25.99 5.03 25.58
N ASN A 92 -25.63 6.05 24.81
CA ASN A 92 -25.90 7.47 25.09
C ASN A 92 -27.23 7.98 24.50
N GLY A 93 -28.07 7.10 23.95
CA GLY A 93 -29.37 7.41 23.35
C GLY A 93 -29.31 7.93 21.91
N GLN A 94 -28.12 8.17 21.33
CA GLN A 94 -27.99 8.65 19.96
C GLN A 94 -28.26 7.53 18.94
N PRO A 95 -28.81 7.85 17.74
CA PRO A 95 -28.97 6.87 16.68
C PRO A 95 -27.62 6.23 16.30
N ALA A 96 -27.60 4.91 16.14
CA ALA A 96 -26.45 4.22 15.59
C ALA A 96 -26.38 4.48 14.08
N LYS A 97 -25.31 5.15 13.64
CA LYS A 97 -25.05 5.48 12.25
C LYS A 97 -23.61 5.16 11.88
N LEU A 98 -23.38 4.75 10.64
CA LEU A 98 -22.06 4.39 10.10
C LEU A 98 -21.69 5.29 8.93
N PHE A 99 -20.40 5.42 8.63
CA PHE A 99 -19.91 6.21 7.49
C PHE A 99 -19.95 5.40 6.18
N SER A 100 -19.77 6.09 5.05
CA SER A 100 -19.44 5.48 3.76
C SER A 100 -18.10 6.01 3.25
N SER A 101 -17.26 5.12 2.74
CA SER A 101 -15.98 5.47 2.09
C SER A 101 -16.18 6.18 0.75
N TRP A 102 -17.38 6.09 0.16
CA TRP A 102 -17.76 6.89 -1.01
C TRP A 102 -17.94 8.38 -0.68
N ASP A 103 -18.36 8.70 0.54
CA ASP A 103 -18.55 10.10 0.93
C ASP A 103 -17.18 10.80 1.01
N LYS A 104 -17.05 11.91 0.28
CA LYS A 104 -15.83 12.71 0.29
C LYS A 104 -15.47 13.16 1.71
N GLN A 105 -16.45 13.50 2.55
CA GLN A 105 -16.20 13.98 3.91
C GLN A 105 -15.59 12.89 4.80
N THR A 106 -15.95 11.63 4.60
CA THR A 106 -15.31 10.49 5.27
C THR A 106 -13.83 10.40 4.91
N VAL A 107 -13.52 10.37 3.61
CA VAL A 107 -12.13 10.22 3.15
C VAL A 107 -11.28 11.42 3.58
N ASP A 108 -11.85 12.63 3.52
CA ASP A 108 -11.20 13.84 4.00
C ASP A 108 -10.84 13.74 5.49
N THR A 109 -11.79 13.26 6.31
CA THR A 109 -11.58 13.04 7.75
C THR A 109 -10.49 12.01 8.03
N HIS A 110 -10.44 10.91 7.28
CA HIS A 110 -9.37 9.91 7.43
C HIS A 110 -7.99 10.49 7.14
N PHE A 111 -7.84 11.29 6.09
CA PHE A 111 -6.57 11.92 5.73
C PHE A 111 -6.18 13.03 6.70
N LYS A 112 -7.16 13.74 7.27
CA LYS A 112 -6.95 14.65 8.39
C LYS A 112 -6.35 13.89 9.59
N TRP A 113 -6.93 12.75 9.97
CA TRP A 113 -6.40 11.93 11.06
C TRP A 113 -4.99 11.39 10.77
N MET A 114 -4.70 10.99 9.52
CA MET A 114 -3.34 10.59 9.13
C MET A 114 -2.30 11.70 9.35
N LYS A 115 -2.71 12.96 9.13
CA LYS A 115 -1.88 14.14 9.41
C LYS A 115 -1.78 14.46 10.91
N GLU A 116 -2.88 14.29 11.65
CA GLU A 116 -2.99 14.66 13.06
C GLU A 116 -2.43 13.61 14.03
N VAL A 117 -2.36 12.34 13.65
CA VAL A 117 -1.87 11.27 14.54
C VAL A 117 -0.42 11.52 14.95
N THR A 118 -0.17 11.62 16.26
CA THR A 118 1.12 12.02 16.82
C THR A 118 1.95 10.86 17.39
N ILE A 119 1.73 9.61 16.95
CA ILE A 119 2.50 8.46 17.46
C ILE A 119 3.87 8.45 16.79
N ARG A 120 4.85 9.17 17.35
CA ARG A 120 6.28 9.29 16.96
C ARG A 120 6.58 9.70 15.51
N ASP A 121 5.77 9.30 14.52
CA ASP A 121 5.82 9.61 13.11
C ASP A 121 4.36 9.76 12.60
N ASN A 122 4.03 10.85 11.90
CA ASN A 122 2.74 11.00 11.23
C ASN A 122 2.55 9.86 10.22
N ILE A 123 1.30 9.52 9.85
CA ILE A 123 1.10 8.67 8.68
C ILE A 123 1.36 9.52 7.44
N ASP A 124 2.32 9.10 6.61
CA ASP A 124 2.77 9.87 5.46
C ASP A 124 2.04 9.51 4.18
N THR A 125 1.81 8.21 3.99
CA THR A 125 1.40 7.68 2.69
C THR A 125 0.29 6.65 2.85
N ALA A 126 -0.75 6.78 2.03
CA ALA A 126 -1.83 5.80 1.94
C ALA A 126 -1.66 4.92 0.68
N ALA A 127 -1.47 3.62 0.88
CA ALA A 127 -1.52 2.62 -0.18
C ALA A 127 -2.97 2.20 -0.43
N LEU A 128 -3.65 2.88 -1.36
CA LEU A 128 -5.05 2.63 -1.68
C LEU A 128 -5.21 1.26 -2.37
N GLN A 129 -5.89 0.34 -1.69
CA GLN A 129 -6.02 -1.04 -2.13
C GLN A 129 -7.13 -1.21 -3.18
N ARG A 130 -6.88 -2.11 -4.13
CA ARG A 130 -7.81 -2.55 -5.16
C ARG A 130 -7.83 -4.07 -5.20
N PHE A 131 -9.02 -4.65 -5.31
CA PHE A 131 -9.25 -6.10 -5.24
C PHE A 131 -9.92 -6.61 -6.51
N ALA A 132 -9.65 -7.86 -6.89
CA ALA A 132 -10.24 -8.50 -8.07
C ALA A 132 -11.78 -8.48 -8.06
N SER A 133 -12.40 -8.66 -6.89
CA SER A 133 -13.86 -8.59 -6.69
C SER A 133 -14.46 -7.29 -7.20
N SER A 134 -13.74 -6.19 -7.01
CA SER A 134 -14.28 -4.88 -7.29
C SER A 134 -13.78 -4.33 -8.62
N VAL A 135 -12.59 -4.74 -9.08
CA VAL A 135 -12.03 -4.25 -10.35
C VAL A 135 -12.63 -4.96 -11.56
N LYS A 136 -12.90 -6.27 -11.49
CA LYS A 136 -13.32 -7.05 -12.66
C LYS A 136 -14.68 -7.72 -12.54
N ARG A 137 -15.08 -8.14 -11.33
CA ARG A 137 -16.31 -8.93 -11.17
C ARG A 137 -17.58 -8.09 -11.15
N ASP A 138 -17.49 -6.78 -10.89
CA ASP A 138 -18.63 -5.88 -10.85
C ASP A 138 -18.28 -4.46 -11.36
N PRO A 139 -18.81 -4.03 -12.53
CA PRO A 139 -18.60 -2.68 -13.05
C PRO A 139 -19.11 -1.57 -12.12
N ILE A 140 -20.14 -1.83 -11.30
CA ILE A 140 -20.69 -0.85 -10.35
C ILE A 140 -19.72 -0.68 -9.17
N ALA A 141 -19.19 -1.78 -8.63
CA ALA A 141 -18.12 -1.74 -7.64
C ALA A 141 -16.86 -1.05 -8.19
N GLN A 142 -16.49 -1.30 -9.45
CA GLN A 142 -15.33 -0.64 -10.07
C GLN A 142 -15.53 0.88 -10.14
N LYS A 143 -16.71 1.34 -10.57
CA LYS A 143 -17.05 2.77 -10.59
C LYS A 143 -16.99 3.38 -9.20
N SER A 144 -17.46 2.65 -8.19
CA SER A 144 -17.41 3.07 -6.79
C SER A 144 -15.97 3.21 -6.30
N LEU A 145 -15.11 2.22 -6.54
CA LEU A 145 -13.68 2.29 -6.22
C LEU A 145 -12.96 3.44 -6.93
N ASN A 146 -13.31 3.72 -8.18
CA ASN A 146 -12.69 4.80 -8.94
C ASN A 146 -13.06 6.17 -8.35
N GLY A 147 -14.30 6.38 -7.91
CA GLY A 147 -14.68 7.61 -7.21
C GLY A 147 -14.05 7.73 -5.81
N VAL A 148 -13.88 6.61 -5.09
CA VAL A 148 -13.09 6.62 -3.84
C VAL A 148 -11.63 7.01 -4.11
N ALA A 149 -11.04 6.56 -5.21
CA ALA A 149 -9.69 6.97 -5.60
C ALA A 149 -9.59 8.47 -5.91
N ASP A 150 -10.64 9.07 -6.50
CA ASP A 150 -10.74 10.52 -6.69
C ASP A 150 -10.83 11.28 -5.36
N ASN A 151 -11.62 10.77 -4.41
CA ASN A 151 -11.70 11.33 -3.06
C ASN A 151 -10.36 11.23 -2.33
N VAL A 152 -9.66 10.10 -2.44
CA VAL A 152 -8.31 9.90 -1.88
C VAL A 152 -7.33 10.90 -2.46
N ARG A 153 -7.31 11.08 -3.79
CA ARG A 153 -6.47 12.09 -4.44
C ARG A 153 -6.73 13.48 -3.86
N ALA A 154 -8.00 13.88 -3.80
CA ALA A 154 -8.36 15.21 -3.30
C ALA A 154 -8.02 15.41 -1.82
N ALA A 155 -8.25 14.39 -0.98
CA ALA A 155 -7.95 14.44 0.45
C ALA A 155 -6.43 14.45 0.71
N ALA A 156 -5.67 13.65 -0.02
CA ALA A 156 -4.21 13.63 0.04
C ALA A 156 -3.62 15.00 -0.31
N GLU A 157 -4.11 15.63 -1.39
CA GLU A 157 -3.72 16.99 -1.77
C GLU A 157 -4.07 18.05 -0.71
N ALA A 158 -5.21 17.91 -0.04
CA ALA A 158 -5.68 18.85 0.98
C ALA A 158 -4.91 18.74 2.31
N HIS A 159 -4.52 17.52 2.68
CA HIS A 159 -3.87 17.23 3.96
C HIS A 159 -2.35 17.04 3.86
N ASP A 160 -1.77 17.36 2.70
CA ASP A 160 -0.33 17.21 2.41
C ASP A 160 0.17 15.78 2.66
N ARG A 161 -0.66 14.78 2.33
CA ARG A 161 -0.31 13.35 2.43
C ARG A 161 -0.07 12.78 1.04
N LYS A 162 0.63 11.66 0.98
CA LYS A 162 0.90 10.95 -0.27
C LYS A 162 -0.04 9.76 -0.41
N PHE A 163 -0.25 9.31 -1.65
CA PHE A 163 -0.96 8.07 -1.91
C PHE A 163 -0.42 7.34 -3.13
N TYR A 164 -0.57 6.03 -3.16
CA TYR A 164 -0.33 5.23 -4.37
C TYR A 164 -1.33 4.07 -4.45
N ILE A 165 -1.37 3.39 -5.60
CA ILE A 165 -2.29 2.25 -5.80
C ILE A 165 -1.60 0.93 -5.48
N MET A 166 -2.29 0.10 -4.70
CA MET A 166 -1.90 -1.26 -4.35
C MET A 166 -2.95 -2.24 -4.86
N TRP A 167 -2.58 -3.20 -5.70
CA TRP A 167 -3.46 -4.30 -6.10
C TRP A 167 -3.21 -5.52 -5.21
N ASP A 168 -4.26 -6.02 -4.57
CA ASP A 168 -4.24 -7.27 -3.82
C ASP A 168 -4.68 -8.42 -4.73
N ILE A 169 -3.78 -9.38 -4.97
CA ILE A 169 -4.01 -10.48 -5.91
C ILE A 169 -4.78 -11.67 -5.31
N SER A 170 -5.32 -11.53 -4.09
CA SER A 170 -6.14 -12.57 -3.45
C SER A 170 -7.35 -12.92 -4.33
N GLY A 171 -7.40 -14.18 -4.78
CA GLY A 171 -8.45 -14.66 -5.70
C GLY A 171 -8.39 -14.06 -7.12
N TRP A 172 -7.23 -13.55 -7.55
CA TRP A 172 -7.07 -12.86 -8.84
C TRP A 172 -6.24 -13.66 -9.85
N ASN A 173 -6.79 -14.73 -10.43
CA ASN A 173 -6.01 -15.65 -11.27
C ASN A 173 -5.29 -14.99 -12.46
N ASN A 174 -5.94 -14.05 -13.15
CA ASN A 174 -5.37 -13.35 -14.32
C ASN A 174 -4.78 -11.97 -13.93
N PHE A 175 -4.24 -11.84 -12.71
CA PHE A 175 -3.82 -10.54 -12.18
C PHE A 175 -2.88 -9.77 -13.12
N ALA A 176 -1.95 -10.45 -13.80
CA ALA A 176 -0.92 -9.78 -14.62
C ALA A 176 -1.54 -8.93 -15.73
N THR A 177 -2.42 -9.50 -16.56
CA THR A 177 -3.07 -8.77 -17.66
C THR A 177 -4.11 -7.79 -17.13
N GLU A 178 -4.90 -8.21 -16.15
CA GLU A 178 -6.04 -7.43 -15.67
C GLU A 178 -5.63 -6.21 -14.83
N ILE A 179 -4.49 -6.26 -14.14
CA ILE A 179 -3.91 -5.10 -13.44
C ILE A 179 -3.35 -4.09 -14.45
N ILE A 180 -2.72 -4.53 -15.54
CA ILE A 180 -2.25 -3.62 -16.61
C ILE A 180 -3.44 -2.85 -17.19
N GLU A 181 -4.52 -3.56 -17.53
CA GLU A 181 -5.74 -2.94 -18.05
C GLU A 181 -6.38 -1.96 -17.06
N ASP A 182 -6.46 -2.32 -15.77
CA ASP A 182 -6.99 -1.40 -14.75
C ASP A 182 -6.07 -0.18 -14.57
N TYR A 183 -4.76 -0.38 -14.63
CA TYR A 183 -3.81 0.73 -14.55
C TYR A 183 -4.02 1.73 -15.68
N ASP A 184 -3.97 1.25 -16.93
CA ASP A 184 -4.05 2.12 -18.11
C ASP A 184 -5.40 2.83 -18.21
N ASN A 185 -6.49 2.13 -17.91
CA ASN A 185 -7.84 2.68 -18.09
C ASN A 185 -8.30 3.56 -16.92
N ASN A 186 -7.93 3.23 -15.68
CA ASN A 186 -8.53 3.84 -14.49
C ASN A 186 -7.54 4.62 -13.62
N ILE A 187 -6.28 4.18 -13.53
CA ILE A 187 -5.33 4.66 -12.51
C ILE A 187 -4.30 5.63 -13.07
N LYS A 188 -3.82 5.43 -14.29
CA LYS A 188 -2.73 6.22 -14.90
C LYS A 188 -2.99 7.73 -14.84
N ARG A 189 -4.25 8.14 -14.94
CA ARG A 189 -4.68 9.55 -14.77
C ARG A 189 -4.30 10.16 -13.41
N LEU A 190 -4.28 9.36 -12.33
CA LEU A 190 -4.01 9.82 -10.96
C LEU A 190 -2.52 10.13 -10.72
N VAL A 191 -1.62 9.54 -11.51
CA VAL A 191 -0.17 9.73 -11.42
C VAL A 191 0.24 11.20 -11.61
N SER A 192 -0.59 11.99 -12.31
CA SER A 192 -0.37 13.42 -12.50
C SER A 192 -0.60 14.28 -11.23
N SER A 193 -1.21 13.72 -10.19
CA SER A 193 -1.41 14.43 -8.92
C SER A 193 -0.08 14.68 -8.21
N LYS A 194 0.11 15.88 -7.67
CA LYS A 194 1.24 16.22 -6.78
C LYS A 194 1.31 15.37 -5.50
N ALA A 195 0.16 14.79 -5.11
CA ALA A 195 0.04 13.92 -3.95
C ALA A 195 0.26 12.44 -4.30
N TYR A 196 0.38 12.08 -5.59
CA TYR A 196 0.74 10.72 -5.95
C TYR A 196 2.19 10.44 -5.52
N ALA A 197 2.42 9.34 -4.81
CA ALA A 197 3.71 9.03 -4.21
C ALA A 197 4.75 8.73 -5.30
N HIS A 198 5.91 9.37 -5.19
CA HIS A 198 7.06 9.11 -6.04
C HIS A 198 8.28 8.67 -5.23
N GLN A 199 9.01 7.69 -5.74
CA GLN A 199 10.28 7.23 -5.20
C GLN A 199 11.31 7.20 -6.32
N ASN A 200 12.49 7.79 -6.09
CA ASN A 200 13.52 7.95 -7.12
C ASN A 200 12.99 8.63 -8.40
N GLY A 201 12.10 9.61 -8.24
CA GLY A 201 11.46 10.32 -9.35
C GLY A 201 10.41 9.52 -10.13
N LYS A 202 10.09 8.29 -9.69
CA LYS A 202 9.16 7.39 -10.36
C LYS A 202 7.86 7.23 -9.57
N PRO A 203 6.68 7.19 -10.20
CA PRO A 203 5.42 6.95 -9.50
C PRO A 203 5.41 5.56 -8.89
N VAL A 204 4.96 5.45 -7.64
CA VAL A 204 4.92 4.17 -6.92
C VAL A 204 3.66 3.39 -7.28
N VAL A 205 3.81 2.09 -7.51
CA VAL A 205 2.69 1.13 -7.54
C VAL A 205 3.05 -0.08 -6.70
N CYS A 206 2.05 -0.78 -6.17
CA CYS A 206 2.28 -2.00 -5.38
C CYS A 206 1.42 -3.18 -5.82
N ILE A 207 2.01 -4.36 -5.83
CA ILE A 207 1.29 -5.63 -5.99
C ILE A 207 1.46 -6.43 -4.71
N TRP A 208 0.36 -6.65 -3.99
CA TRP A 208 0.36 -7.36 -2.73
C TRP A 208 -0.11 -8.80 -2.90
N GLY A 209 0.60 -9.75 -2.29
CA GLY A 209 0.21 -11.15 -2.19
C GLY A 209 1.16 -12.14 -2.88
N PHE A 210 2.34 -11.69 -3.34
CA PHE A 210 3.33 -12.58 -3.95
C PHE A 210 3.86 -13.62 -2.95
N GLY A 211 3.96 -14.86 -3.42
CA GLY A 211 4.48 -15.98 -2.63
C GLY A 211 3.50 -16.60 -1.65
N PHE A 212 2.37 -15.96 -1.31
CA PHE A 212 1.47 -16.52 -0.29
C PHE A 212 0.70 -17.75 -0.77
N ASN A 213 0.51 -18.70 0.14
CA ASN A 213 -0.43 -19.81 -0.05
C ASN A 213 -1.86 -19.28 -0.23
N GLY A 214 -2.66 -19.96 -1.06
CA GLY A 214 -4.04 -19.56 -1.36
C GLY A 214 -4.19 -18.36 -2.32
N ARG A 215 -3.08 -17.93 -2.93
CA ARG A 215 -3.04 -16.90 -3.97
C ARG A 215 -2.50 -17.48 -5.28
N PRO A 216 -2.69 -16.80 -6.44
CA PRO A 216 -2.14 -17.24 -7.71
C PRO A 216 -0.62 -17.50 -7.61
N GLN A 217 -0.16 -18.66 -8.09
CA GLN A 217 1.25 -19.08 -8.06
C GLN A 217 2.00 -18.79 -9.37
N ASP A 218 1.52 -17.82 -10.15
CA ASP A 218 2.08 -17.48 -11.46
C ASP A 218 3.26 -16.51 -11.35
N THR A 219 4.45 -17.05 -11.12
CA THR A 219 5.69 -16.27 -11.04
C THR A 219 6.08 -15.64 -12.38
N LYS A 220 5.71 -16.26 -13.51
CA LYS A 220 5.98 -15.72 -14.84
C LYS A 220 5.13 -14.48 -15.11
N GLY A 221 3.83 -14.55 -14.82
CA GLY A 221 2.94 -13.40 -14.87
C GLY A 221 3.37 -12.28 -13.92
N ALA A 222 3.85 -12.63 -12.72
CA ALA A 222 4.38 -11.63 -11.77
C ALA A 222 5.61 -10.90 -12.33
N ILE A 223 6.59 -11.62 -12.88
CA ILE A 223 7.77 -11.01 -13.52
C ILE A 223 7.35 -10.13 -14.70
N ALA A 224 6.48 -10.63 -15.58
CA ALA A 224 6.02 -9.87 -16.74
C ALA A 224 5.31 -8.57 -16.34
N LEU A 225 4.46 -8.60 -15.30
CA LEU A 225 3.78 -7.43 -14.75
C LEU A 225 4.78 -6.40 -14.18
N ILE A 226 5.75 -6.86 -13.38
CA ILE A 226 6.77 -5.99 -12.79
C ILE A 226 7.59 -5.32 -13.90
N GLU A 227 8.07 -6.09 -14.88
CA GLU A 227 8.87 -5.58 -15.99
C GLU A 227 8.07 -4.60 -16.86
N HIS A 228 6.81 -4.89 -17.14
CA HIS A 228 5.91 -3.98 -17.85
C HIS A 228 5.81 -2.62 -17.15
N PHE A 229 5.54 -2.61 -15.84
CA PHE A 229 5.46 -1.35 -15.08
C PHE A 229 6.79 -0.62 -14.99
N LYS A 230 7.92 -1.33 -14.82
CA LYS A 230 9.25 -0.73 -14.84
C LYS A 230 9.59 -0.09 -16.19
N GLN A 231 9.21 -0.71 -17.30
CA GLN A 231 9.39 -0.15 -18.65
C GLN A 231 8.58 1.13 -18.85
N GLN A 232 7.44 1.30 -18.17
CA GLN A 232 6.68 2.55 -18.12
C GLN A 232 7.25 3.59 -17.14
N GLY A 233 8.41 3.32 -16.52
CA GLY A 233 9.05 4.25 -15.59
C GLY A 233 8.45 4.25 -14.18
N LEU A 234 7.72 3.21 -13.79
CA LEU A 234 7.15 3.09 -12.44
C LEU A 234 8.14 2.51 -11.44
N TYR A 235 7.94 2.85 -10.15
CA TYR A 235 8.59 2.24 -9.00
C TYR A 235 7.69 1.14 -8.45
N VAL A 236 8.13 -0.12 -8.55
CA VAL A 236 7.27 -1.28 -8.29
C VAL A 236 7.57 -1.90 -6.94
N ALA A 237 6.65 -1.73 -5.99
CA ALA A 237 6.68 -2.37 -4.69
C ALA A 237 5.93 -3.71 -4.69
N GLY A 238 6.33 -4.64 -3.83
CA GLY A 238 5.64 -5.93 -3.68
C GLY A 238 5.36 -6.30 -2.24
N GLY A 239 4.11 -6.64 -1.95
CA GLY A 239 3.70 -7.24 -0.69
C GLY A 239 3.99 -8.74 -0.67
N VAL A 240 4.85 -9.19 0.23
CA VAL A 240 5.42 -10.55 0.23
C VAL A 240 5.29 -11.25 1.59
N GLN A 241 5.60 -12.54 1.63
CA GLN A 241 5.74 -13.28 2.89
C GLN A 241 6.92 -12.79 3.73
N THR A 242 6.85 -12.99 5.06
CA THR A 242 7.94 -12.63 5.98
C THR A 242 9.23 -13.45 5.81
N GLN A 243 9.20 -14.54 5.04
CA GLN A 243 10.36 -15.43 4.81
C GLN A 243 10.90 -15.32 3.38
N TRP A 244 10.57 -14.23 2.66
CA TRP A 244 10.99 -13.99 1.27
C TRP A 244 12.51 -14.14 1.06
N ARG A 245 13.33 -13.76 2.05
CA ARG A 245 14.79 -13.81 1.93
C ARG A 245 15.30 -15.23 1.81
N THR A 246 14.70 -16.17 2.54
CA THR A 246 15.09 -17.59 2.57
C THR A 246 14.23 -18.47 1.66
N ASP A 247 13.34 -17.87 0.88
CA ASP A 247 12.53 -18.59 -0.11
C ASP A 247 13.45 -19.24 -1.16
N THR A 248 13.28 -20.54 -1.37
CA THR A 248 14.03 -21.35 -2.36
C THR A 248 13.18 -21.72 -3.58
N THR A 249 11.94 -21.23 -3.66
CA THR A 249 11.05 -21.44 -4.79
C THR A 249 11.31 -20.42 -5.90
N ALA A 250 10.58 -20.55 -7.01
CA ALA A 250 10.62 -19.61 -8.14
C ALA A 250 10.20 -18.17 -7.75
N TRP A 251 9.56 -17.97 -6.59
CA TRP A 251 9.23 -16.64 -6.10
C TRP A 251 10.45 -15.79 -5.75
N LYS A 252 11.60 -16.42 -5.44
CA LYS A 252 12.84 -15.71 -5.16
C LYS A 252 13.21 -14.75 -6.30
N ASP A 253 13.05 -15.19 -7.54
CA ASP A 253 13.33 -14.39 -8.73
C ASP A 253 12.40 -13.17 -8.80
N VAL A 254 11.11 -13.35 -8.54
CA VAL A 254 10.12 -12.26 -8.49
C VAL A 254 10.55 -11.19 -7.49
N TYR A 255 10.95 -11.60 -6.27
CA TYR A 255 11.33 -10.65 -5.22
C TYR A 255 12.53 -9.78 -5.61
N THR A 256 13.51 -10.34 -6.32
CA THR A 256 14.68 -9.59 -6.79
C THR A 256 14.38 -8.58 -7.90
N LYS A 257 13.20 -8.67 -8.54
CA LYS A 257 12.76 -7.72 -9.57
C LYS A 257 12.05 -6.50 -9.01
N LEU A 258 11.67 -6.49 -7.73
CA LEU A 258 10.96 -5.36 -7.13
C LEU A 258 11.91 -4.21 -6.77
N ASP A 259 11.39 -2.99 -6.76
CA ASP A 259 12.11 -1.82 -6.24
C ASP A 259 11.95 -1.66 -4.73
N MET A 260 10.87 -2.20 -4.15
CA MET A 260 10.63 -2.25 -2.71
C MET A 260 9.92 -3.53 -2.29
N LEU A 261 10.32 -4.10 -1.16
CA LEU A 261 9.69 -5.27 -0.56
C LEU A 261 8.94 -4.89 0.72
N GLN A 262 7.68 -5.31 0.82
CA GLN A 262 6.82 -5.08 1.99
C GLN A 262 6.37 -6.43 2.59
N PRO A 263 7.15 -7.02 3.52
CA PRO A 263 6.76 -8.25 4.20
C PRO A 263 5.55 -8.06 5.11
N TRP A 264 4.56 -8.95 5.06
CA TRP A 264 3.35 -8.87 5.90
C TRP A 264 3.56 -9.44 7.31
N THR A 265 3.54 -8.58 8.32
CA THR A 265 3.81 -8.97 9.71
C THR A 265 2.56 -9.04 10.61
N VAL A 266 1.40 -8.54 10.15
CA VAL A 266 0.16 -8.54 10.95
C VAL A 266 -0.29 -9.98 11.20
N GLY A 267 -0.54 -10.29 12.48
CA GLY A 267 -0.91 -11.65 12.91
C GLY A 267 0.23 -12.67 12.85
N ARG A 268 1.47 -12.25 12.53
CA ARG A 268 2.62 -13.16 12.40
C ARG A 268 3.19 -13.62 13.74
N TYR A 269 3.06 -12.79 14.77
CA TYR A 269 3.58 -13.08 16.10
C TYR A 269 2.42 -13.12 17.10
N GLY A 270 2.38 -14.14 17.95
CA GLY A 270 1.34 -14.30 18.97
C GLY A 270 1.61 -13.52 20.27
N ASN A 271 2.80 -12.96 20.44
CA ASN A 271 3.21 -12.20 21.63
C ASN A 271 4.41 -11.29 21.35
N ILE A 272 4.73 -10.43 22.32
CA ILE A 272 5.84 -9.47 22.25
C ILE A 272 7.17 -10.18 21.99
N LYS A 273 7.44 -11.32 22.66
CA LYS A 273 8.69 -12.07 22.47
C LYS A 273 8.85 -12.52 21.01
N GLY A 274 7.81 -13.01 20.37
CA GLY A 274 7.84 -13.40 18.96
C GLY A 274 8.15 -12.21 18.03
N ALA A 275 7.63 -11.03 18.34
CA ALA A 275 7.95 -9.80 17.59
C ALA A 275 9.41 -9.37 17.79
N GLU A 276 9.93 -9.47 19.03
CA GLU A 276 11.34 -9.21 19.34
C GLU A 276 12.29 -10.18 18.63
N ASP A 277 11.96 -11.48 18.63
CA ASP A 277 12.76 -12.49 17.95
C ASP A 277 12.83 -12.23 16.43
N TYR A 278 11.75 -11.71 15.83
CA TYR A 278 11.70 -11.36 14.41
C TYR A 278 12.57 -10.16 14.03
N LYS A 279 12.98 -9.30 14.98
CA LYS A 279 13.90 -8.18 14.68
C LYS A 279 15.19 -8.66 14.03
N LYS A 280 15.69 -9.83 14.42
CA LYS A 280 16.89 -10.46 13.79
C LYS A 280 16.64 -10.80 12.32
N THR A 281 15.44 -11.26 11.98
CA THR A 281 15.05 -11.50 10.59
C THR A 281 14.96 -10.20 9.82
N LEU A 282 14.34 -9.15 10.39
CA LEU A 282 14.26 -7.82 9.77
C LEU A 282 15.64 -7.22 9.51
N GLU A 283 16.57 -7.33 10.45
CA GLU A 283 17.95 -6.86 10.29
C GLU A 283 18.65 -7.58 9.13
N ALA A 284 18.52 -8.91 9.07
CA ALA A 284 19.09 -9.71 7.99
C ALA A 284 18.44 -9.39 6.63
N ASP A 285 17.12 -9.23 6.59
CA ASP A 285 16.35 -8.84 5.42
C ASP A 285 16.85 -7.48 4.89
N HIS A 286 16.91 -6.46 5.76
CA HIS A 286 17.38 -5.13 5.42
C HIS A 286 18.83 -5.12 4.91
N ASN A 287 19.71 -5.92 5.50
CA ASN A 287 21.09 -6.04 5.04
C ASN A 287 21.18 -6.67 3.63
N THR A 288 20.35 -7.68 3.34
CA THR A 288 20.25 -8.25 1.99
C THR A 288 19.71 -7.24 0.97
N LEU A 289 18.66 -6.49 1.31
CA LEU A 289 18.07 -5.49 0.42
C LEU A 289 19.09 -4.41 0.01
N LYS A 290 19.90 -3.94 0.97
CA LYS A 290 21.00 -2.99 0.71
C LYS A 290 22.04 -3.51 -0.29
N GLN A 291 22.30 -4.81 -0.32
CA GLN A 291 23.26 -5.40 -1.26
C GLN A 291 22.71 -5.50 -2.70
N HIS A 292 21.38 -5.47 -2.85
CA HIS A 292 20.69 -5.64 -4.13
C HIS A 292 20.02 -4.35 -4.64
N ASN A 293 20.26 -3.20 -4.00
CA ASN A 293 19.64 -1.91 -4.32
C ASN A 293 18.10 -1.94 -4.32
N ILE A 294 17.51 -2.76 -3.44
CA ILE A 294 16.07 -2.81 -3.21
C ILE A 294 15.77 -2.00 -1.96
N GLY A 295 14.75 -1.14 -2.03
CA GLY A 295 14.26 -0.30 -0.93
C GLY A 295 13.40 -1.05 0.08
#